data_AF-A0A5J4L848-F1
#
_entry.id   AF-A0A5J4L848-F1
#
_cell.length_a   1.000
_cell.length_b   1.000
_cell.length_c   1.000
_cell.angle_alpha   90.00
_cell.angle_beta   90.00
_cell.angle_gamma   90.00
#
_symmetry.space_group_name_H-M   'P 1'
#
loop_
_entity.id
_entity.type
_entity.pdbx_description
1 polymer ?
#
loop_
_entity_poly.entity_id
_entity_poly.type
_entity_poly.pdbx_seq_one_letter_code
_entity_poly.pdbx_strand_id
1 'polypeptide(L)'
;MKNHVLRPLFVVIGLVGIVLIARLFIVPKDFGIWERGYMYGWHRKSNEEDWKAVKVKYKFDSEYCKGCHTDKYDSIMKSPHVIIKCENCHGPVLDHPSEPAKLQIDRSRQLCLRCHTRLPYPTSNRANIKGIDPDKHNSDIECSMCHNPHMPNLDASKGGK
;
A
#
# COMPACT_ATOMS: atom_id res chain seq x y z
N MET A 1 -17.89 57.08 -4.23
CA MET A 1 -17.59 55.65 -4.04
C MET A 1 -18.89 54.88 -3.83
N LYS A 2 -19.59 54.41 -4.87
CA LYS A 2 -20.93 53.83 -4.62
C LYS A 2 -21.26 52.50 -5.32
N ASN A 3 -20.86 52.24 -6.57
CA ASN A 3 -21.30 51.00 -7.25
C ASN A 3 -20.21 49.96 -7.53
N HIS A 4 -18.95 50.39 -7.69
CA HIS A 4 -17.81 49.50 -8.00
C HIS A 4 -17.32 48.66 -6.80
N VAL A 5 -17.63 49.09 -5.57
CA VAL A 5 -17.32 48.34 -4.34
C VAL A 5 -18.53 47.53 -3.86
N LEU A 6 -19.75 48.07 -3.97
CA LEU A 6 -20.96 47.41 -3.47
C LEU A 6 -21.36 46.19 -4.32
N ARG A 7 -21.19 46.23 -5.65
CA ARG A 7 -21.48 45.09 -6.53
C ARG A 7 -20.66 43.84 -6.19
N PRO A 8 -19.32 43.89 -6.14
CA PRO A 8 -18.53 42.72 -5.74
C PRO A 8 -18.79 42.31 -4.29
N LEU A 9 -19.06 43.26 -3.38
CA LEU A 9 -19.43 42.95 -2.00
C LEU A 9 -20.70 42.08 -1.92
N PHE A 10 -21.77 42.43 -2.63
CA PHE A 10 -23.00 41.62 -2.64
C PHE A 10 -22.79 40.24 -3.26
N VAL A 11 -21.94 40.12 -4.29
CA VAL A 11 -21.57 38.82 -4.86
C VAL A 11 -20.85 37.96 -3.81
N VAL A 12 -19.87 38.53 -3.10
CA VAL A 12 -19.15 37.81 -2.03
C VAL A 12 -20.10 37.39 -0.91
N ILE A 13 -20.99 38.28 -0.47
CA ILE A 13 -22.00 37.95 0.55
C ILE A 13 -22.93 36.83 0.05
N GLY A 14 -23.36 36.88 -1.22
CA GLY A 14 -24.16 35.82 -1.83
C GLY A 14 -23.44 34.48 -1.84
N LEU A 15 -22.16 34.46 -2.23
CA LEU A 15 -21.33 33.25 -2.22
C LEU A 15 -21.14 32.70 -0.80
N VAL A 16 -20.84 33.56 0.18
CA VAL A 16 -20.74 33.15 1.59
C VAL A 16 -22.08 32.57 2.08
N GLY A 17 -23.20 33.21 1.75
CA GLY A 17 -24.54 32.72 2.08
C GLY A 17 -24.80 31.34 1.49
N ILE A 18 -24.47 31.13 0.21
CA ILE A 18 -24.58 29.82 -0.46
C ILE A 18 -23.74 28.76 0.26
N VAL A 19 -22.48 29.07 0.61
CA VAL A 19 -21.60 28.13 1.32
C VAL A 19 -22.16 27.78 2.69
N LEU A 20 -22.67 28.76 3.44
CA LEU A 20 -23.27 28.53 4.76
C LEU A 20 -24.53 27.68 4.68
N ILE A 21 -25.39 27.90 3.68
CA ILE A 21 -26.59 27.08 3.44
C ILE A 21 -26.17 25.65 3.05
N ALA A 22 -25.24 25.50 2.10
CA ALA A 22 -24.75 24.19 1.68
C ALA A 22 -24.15 23.39 2.85
N ARG A 23 -23.46 24.08 3.77
CA ARG A 23 -22.89 23.48 4.97
C ARG A 23 -23.94 22.78 5.84
N LEU A 24 -25.17 23.29 5.90
CA LEU A 24 -26.27 22.69 6.68
C LEU A 24 -26.67 21.29 6.17
N PHE A 25 -26.43 21.00 4.90
CA PHE A 25 -26.80 19.73 4.26
C PHE A 25 -25.61 18.78 4.09
N ILE A 26 -24.40 19.31 3.87
CA ILE A 26 -23.20 18.52 3.56
C ILE A 26 -22.42 18.12 4.81
N VAL A 27 -22.36 18.99 5.84
CA VAL A 27 -21.52 18.74 7.01
C VAL A 27 -22.28 17.90 8.03
N PRO A 28 -21.77 16.71 8.40
CA PRO A 28 -22.37 15.87 9.42
C PRO A 28 -22.47 16.60 10.77
N LYS A 29 -23.53 16.29 11.54
CA LYS A 29 -23.82 16.93 12.84
C LYS A 29 -22.73 16.72 13.88
N ASP A 30 -21.95 15.66 13.74
CA ASP A 30 -20.86 15.24 14.61
C ASP A 30 -19.47 15.56 14.02
N PHE A 31 -19.39 16.46 13.03
CA PHE A 31 -18.11 17.02 12.59
C PHE A 31 -17.68 18.17 13.51
N GLY A 32 -16.48 18.09 14.08
CA GLY A 32 -16.00 19.07 15.04
C GLY A 32 -14.54 18.85 15.43
N ILE A 33 -14.09 19.54 16.48
CA ILE A 33 -12.76 19.37 17.10
C ILE A 33 -12.91 18.46 18.31
N TRP A 34 -12.16 17.35 18.34
CA TRP A 34 -12.22 16.35 19.41
C TRP A 34 -10.95 16.32 20.26
N GLU A 35 -10.75 15.24 21.02
CA GLU A 35 -9.86 15.16 22.20
C GLU A 35 -8.36 15.42 21.89
N ARG A 36 -7.94 15.38 20.62
CA ARG A 36 -6.54 15.57 20.17
C ARG A 36 -6.17 17.00 19.77
N GLY A 37 -6.99 17.99 20.12
CA GLY A 37 -6.71 19.41 19.86
C GLY A 37 -6.84 19.79 18.38
N TYR A 38 -6.49 21.04 18.03
CA TYR A 38 -6.82 21.62 16.71
C TYR A 38 -6.14 20.92 15.52
N MET A 39 -4.95 20.35 15.72
CA MET A 39 -4.16 19.74 14.64
C MET A 39 -4.70 18.39 14.15
N TYR A 40 -5.29 17.59 15.04
CA TYR A 40 -5.80 16.25 14.73
C TYR A 40 -7.24 16.00 15.17
N GLY A 41 -7.92 17.05 15.64
CA GLY A 41 -9.27 16.95 16.19
C GLY A 41 -10.37 17.14 15.16
N TRP A 42 -10.08 17.67 13.96
CA TRP A 42 -11.09 17.94 12.93
C TRP A 42 -11.50 16.68 12.18
N HIS A 43 -12.56 16.02 12.66
CA HIS A 43 -13.18 14.89 11.97
C HIS A 43 -14.62 14.68 12.41
N ARG A 44 -15.31 13.80 11.69
CA ARG A 44 -16.63 13.29 12.10
C ARG A 44 -16.45 12.29 13.25
N LYS A 45 -17.06 12.49 14.41
CA LYS A 45 -16.84 11.60 15.58
C LYS A 45 -17.18 10.15 15.28
N SER A 46 -18.30 9.90 14.61
CA SER A 46 -18.73 8.54 14.23
C SER A 46 -17.78 7.83 13.25
N ASN A 47 -16.91 8.56 12.55
CA ASN A 47 -15.86 7.96 11.74
C ASN A 47 -14.90 7.10 12.57
N GLU A 48 -14.71 7.39 13.86
CA GLU A 48 -13.90 6.55 14.75
C GLU A 48 -14.46 5.13 14.86
N GLU A 49 -15.79 4.99 15.00
CA GLU A 49 -16.45 3.69 15.04
C GLU A 49 -16.43 3.01 13.68
N ASP A 50 -16.58 3.78 12.59
CA ASP A 50 -16.45 3.22 11.23
C ASP A 50 -15.07 2.61 11.01
N TRP A 51 -14.00 3.29 11.45
CA TRP A 51 -12.63 2.76 11.36
C TRP A 51 -12.39 1.57 12.28
N LYS A 52 -13.00 1.53 13.48
CA LYS A 52 -12.95 0.34 14.35
C LYS A 52 -13.65 -0.86 13.72
N ALA A 53 -14.69 -0.62 12.93
CA ALA A 53 -15.41 -1.66 12.20
C ALA A 53 -14.68 -2.13 10.93
N VAL A 54 -13.65 -1.41 10.46
CA VAL A 54 -12.84 -1.84 9.32
C VAL A 54 -12.05 -3.09 9.72
N LYS A 55 -12.43 -4.22 9.11
CA LYS A 55 -11.69 -5.47 9.25
C LYS A 55 -10.26 -5.33 8.72
N VAL A 56 -9.29 -5.59 9.58
CA VAL A 56 -7.87 -5.62 9.22
C VAL A 56 -7.63 -6.76 8.23
N LYS A 57 -7.14 -6.42 7.03
CA LYS A 57 -6.93 -7.39 5.94
C LYS A 57 -5.53 -8.00 5.92
N TYR A 58 -4.56 -7.30 6.49
CA TYR A 58 -3.14 -7.66 6.46
C TYR A 58 -2.65 -7.93 7.87
N LYS A 59 -1.85 -8.97 8.07
CA LYS A 59 -1.25 -9.25 9.38
C LYS A 59 0.22 -8.85 9.49
N PHE A 60 0.88 -8.44 8.40
CA PHE A 60 2.26 -7.92 8.23
C PHE A 60 3.39 -8.64 8.97
N ASP A 61 3.07 -9.72 9.68
CA ASP A 61 3.94 -10.53 10.48
C ASP A 61 4.24 -11.84 9.74
N SER A 62 5.51 -12.05 9.47
CA SER A 62 5.98 -13.27 8.84
C SER A 62 5.85 -14.48 9.78
N GLU A 63 5.77 -14.28 11.11
CA GLU A 63 5.58 -15.38 12.06
C GLU A 63 4.19 -16.02 11.94
N TYR A 64 3.15 -15.24 11.59
CA TYR A 64 1.83 -15.80 11.31
C TYR A 64 1.89 -16.85 10.18
N CYS A 65 2.66 -16.55 9.13
CA CYS A 65 2.82 -17.42 7.98
C CYS A 65 3.69 -18.65 8.30
N LYS A 66 4.73 -18.46 9.12
CA LYS A 66 5.68 -19.51 9.52
C LYS A 66 5.01 -20.69 10.20
N GLY A 67 3.95 -20.47 10.98
CA GLY A 67 3.26 -21.54 11.72
C GLY A 67 2.77 -22.69 10.84
N CYS A 68 2.47 -22.43 9.56
CA CYS A 68 2.07 -23.46 8.59
C CYS A 68 2.99 -23.57 7.37
N HIS A 69 3.82 -22.55 7.08
CA HIS A 69 4.70 -22.49 5.90
C HIS A 69 6.19 -22.39 6.25
N THR A 70 6.64 -23.20 7.21
CA THR A 70 8.02 -23.22 7.73
C THR A 70 9.08 -23.30 6.63
N ASP A 71 8.96 -24.24 5.69
CA ASP A 71 9.96 -24.40 4.62
C ASP A 71 10.14 -23.15 3.75
N LYS A 72 9.04 -22.45 3.47
CA LYS A 72 9.07 -21.22 2.65
C LYS A 72 9.59 -20.04 3.45
N TYR A 73 9.24 -19.97 4.73
CA TYR A 73 9.80 -19.01 5.66
C TYR A 73 11.32 -19.19 5.77
N ASP A 74 11.80 -20.39 6.07
CA ASP A 74 13.23 -20.66 6.23
C ASP A 74 14.03 -20.39 4.94
N SER A 75 13.43 -20.68 3.79
CA SER A 75 13.99 -20.33 2.49
C SER A 75 14.14 -18.82 2.30
N ILE A 76 13.07 -18.04 2.51
CA ILE A 76 13.10 -16.59 2.27
C ILE A 76 14.00 -15.86 3.26
N MET A 77 14.07 -16.34 4.51
CA MET A 77 14.95 -15.78 5.54
C MET A 77 16.45 -15.91 5.19
N LYS A 78 16.81 -16.88 4.35
CA LYS A 78 18.19 -17.06 3.83
C LYS A 78 18.45 -16.28 2.55
N SER A 79 17.50 -15.45 2.11
CA SER A 79 17.57 -14.71 0.86
C SER A 79 17.60 -13.19 1.09
N PRO A 80 18.03 -12.39 0.11
CA PRO A 80 17.91 -10.94 0.17
C PRO A 80 16.46 -10.42 0.31
N HIS A 81 15.46 -11.25 0.01
CA HIS A 81 14.04 -10.91 0.20
C HIS A 81 13.56 -11.03 1.65
N VAL A 82 14.42 -11.37 2.62
CA VAL A 82 14.09 -11.41 4.05
C VAL A 82 13.46 -10.12 4.59
N ILE A 83 13.76 -8.98 3.97
CA ILE A 83 13.21 -7.67 4.33
C ILE A 83 11.76 -7.47 3.87
N ILE A 84 11.25 -8.34 3.00
CA ILE A 84 9.93 -8.24 2.38
C ILE A 84 8.96 -9.15 3.14
N LYS A 85 7.81 -8.61 3.56
CA LYS A 85 6.75 -9.42 4.20
C LYS A 85 6.02 -10.25 3.16
N CYS A 86 5.58 -11.46 3.52
CA CYS A 86 4.93 -12.43 2.65
C CYS A 86 3.76 -11.82 1.83
N GLU A 87 2.97 -10.97 2.48
CA GLU A 87 1.78 -10.32 1.89
C GLU A 87 2.10 -9.29 0.79
N ASN A 88 3.36 -8.85 0.65
CA ASN A 88 3.77 -8.00 -0.48
C ASN A 88 3.69 -8.75 -1.83
N CYS A 89 3.78 -10.08 -1.80
CA CYS A 89 3.67 -10.93 -3.00
C CYS A 89 2.40 -11.81 -2.97
N HIS A 90 1.95 -12.21 -1.78
CA HIS A 90 0.79 -13.10 -1.57
C HIS A 90 -0.52 -12.35 -1.29
N GLY A 91 -0.53 -11.02 -1.26
CA GLY A 91 -1.74 -10.25 -0.97
C GLY A 91 -2.20 -10.34 0.49
N PRO A 92 -3.39 -9.81 0.81
CA PRO A 92 -3.91 -9.75 2.18
C PRO A 92 -4.27 -11.15 2.71
N VAL A 93 -3.87 -11.43 3.95
CA VAL A 93 -4.17 -12.72 4.59
C VAL A 93 -5.65 -12.91 4.94
N LEU A 94 -6.38 -11.84 5.28
CA LEU A 94 -7.79 -11.91 5.70
C LEU A 94 -8.01 -12.97 6.82
N ASP A 95 -8.92 -13.93 6.59
CA ASP A 95 -9.21 -15.06 7.48
C ASP A 95 -8.56 -16.36 7.01
N HIS A 96 -7.58 -16.30 6.11
CA HIS A 96 -6.78 -17.47 5.73
C HIS A 96 -6.24 -18.15 7.01
N PRO A 97 -6.34 -19.49 7.14
CA PRO A 97 -6.66 -20.47 6.09
C PRO A 97 -8.13 -20.77 5.86
N SER A 98 -9.05 -20.20 6.66
CA SER A 98 -10.48 -20.47 6.52
C SER A 98 -11.06 -19.82 5.26
N GLU A 99 -10.81 -18.53 5.06
CA GLU A 99 -11.30 -17.79 3.89
C GLU A 99 -10.38 -16.59 3.57
N PRO A 100 -9.66 -16.59 2.42
CA PRO A 100 -9.60 -17.65 1.43
C PRO A 100 -8.63 -18.77 1.84
N ALA A 101 -8.93 -20.01 1.43
CA ALA A 101 -8.01 -21.15 1.64
C ALA A 101 -6.66 -20.98 0.92
N LYS A 102 -6.64 -20.22 -0.19
CA LYS A 102 -5.44 -19.89 -0.93
C LYS A 102 -5.38 -18.40 -1.20
N LEU A 103 -4.28 -17.77 -0.81
CA LEU A 103 -4.04 -16.36 -1.07
C LEU A 103 -3.79 -16.11 -2.56
N GLN A 104 -4.18 -14.93 -3.04
CA GLN A 104 -3.88 -14.49 -4.40
C GLN A 104 -2.42 -14.07 -4.52
N ILE A 105 -1.69 -14.72 -5.43
CA ILE A 105 -0.26 -14.46 -5.62
C ILE A 105 -0.07 -13.73 -6.94
N ASP A 106 0.53 -12.55 -6.90
CA ASP A 106 0.94 -11.83 -8.10
C ASP A 106 2.29 -12.36 -8.57
N ARG A 107 2.28 -13.08 -9.69
CA ARG A 107 3.48 -13.64 -10.35
C ARG A 107 3.93 -12.82 -11.55
N SER A 108 3.28 -11.69 -11.80
CA SER A 108 3.61 -10.84 -12.94
C SER A 108 5.04 -10.33 -12.84
N ARG A 109 5.65 -10.11 -14.02
CA ARG A 109 6.95 -9.43 -14.10
C ARG A 109 6.93 -8.07 -13.39
N GLN A 110 5.81 -7.37 -13.47
CA GLN A 110 5.67 -6.01 -12.94
C GLN A 110 5.94 -5.96 -11.44
N LEU A 111 5.50 -6.95 -10.66
CA LEU A 111 5.79 -7.01 -9.24
C LEU A 111 7.30 -6.99 -8.96
N CYS A 112 8.07 -7.84 -9.66
CA CYS A 112 9.52 -7.93 -9.48
C CYS A 112 10.23 -6.67 -9.97
N LEU A 113 9.78 -6.11 -11.10
CA LEU A 113 10.37 -4.93 -11.74
C LEU A 113 10.23 -3.64 -10.92
N ARG A 114 9.27 -3.58 -9.98
CA ARG A 114 9.18 -2.48 -9.00
C ARG A 114 10.48 -2.25 -8.24
N CYS A 115 11.27 -3.30 -8.03
CA CYS A 115 12.58 -3.23 -7.38
C CYS A 115 13.71 -3.52 -8.36
N HIS A 116 13.56 -4.56 -9.20
CA HIS A 116 14.63 -5.11 -10.04
C HIS A 116 14.80 -4.45 -11.41
N THR A 117 14.04 -3.40 -11.76
CA THR A 117 14.42 -2.59 -12.93
C THR A 117 15.70 -1.81 -12.64
N ARG A 118 16.66 -1.86 -13.58
CA ARG A 118 17.89 -1.08 -13.53
C ARG A 118 17.55 0.42 -13.46
N LEU A 119 18.09 1.10 -12.46
CA LEU A 119 17.98 2.55 -12.32
C LEU A 119 19.26 3.19 -12.87
N PRO A 120 19.23 3.87 -14.04
CA PRO A 120 20.41 4.51 -14.60
C PRO A 120 20.89 5.71 -13.77
N TYR A 121 19.97 6.35 -13.03
CA TYR A 121 20.25 7.52 -12.19
C TYR A 121 19.66 7.31 -10.79
N PRO A 122 20.34 6.55 -9.92
CA PRO A 122 19.82 6.23 -8.60
C PRO A 122 19.85 7.45 -7.66
N THR A 123 18.73 7.71 -7.00
CA THR A 123 18.60 8.75 -5.95
C THR A 123 18.39 8.17 -4.55
N SER A 124 18.38 6.84 -4.43
CA SER A 124 18.14 6.12 -3.18
C SER A 124 18.92 4.81 -3.12
N ASN A 125 18.94 4.20 -1.94
CA ASN A 125 19.55 2.89 -1.70
C ASN A 125 18.94 1.75 -2.54
N ARG A 126 17.84 1.99 -3.26
CA ARG A 126 17.29 1.04 -4.24
C ARG A 126 18.33 0.64 -5.30
N ALA A 127 19.31 1.50 -5.58
CA ALA A 127 20.43 1.22 -6.48
C ALA A 127 21.25 -0.01 -6.09
N ASN A 128 21.27 -0.35 -4.80
CA ASN A 128 22.03 -1.48 -4.26
C ASN A 128 21.40 -2.83 -4.63
N ILE A 129 20.14 -2.82 -5.08
CA ILE A 129 19.47 -4.01 -5.60
C ILE A 129 19.96 -4.25 -7.03
N LYS A 130 20.38 -5.47 -7.33
CA LYS A 130 20.78 -5.87 -8.69
C LYS A 130 19.60 -5.68 -9.65
N GLY A 131 19.71 -4.65 -10.49
CA GLY A 131 18.72 -4.31 -11.51
C GLY A 131 19.02 -4.93 -12.87
N ILE A 132 17.98 -5.18 -13.66
CA ILE A 132 18.03 -5.68 -15.03
C ILE A 132 17.32 -4.72 -16.00
N ASP A 133 17.60 -4.87 -17.28
CA ASP A 133 16.84 -4.22 -18.36
C ASP A 133 15.65 -5.13 -18.73
N PRO A 134 14.39 -4.74 -18.42
CA PRO A 134 13.22 -5.61 -18.57
C PRO A 134 12.93 -6.01 -20.01
N ASP A 135 13.39 -5.20 -20.98
CA ASP A 135 13.14 -5.44 -22.40
C ASP A 135 14.19 -6.38 -23.00
N LYS A 136 15.34 -6.53 -22.33
CA LYS A 136 16.44 -7.42 -22.79
C LYS A 136 16.51 -8.72 -22.01
N HIS A 137 16.00 -8.78 -20.79
CA HIS A 137 16.06 -9.98 -19.97
C HIS A 137 14.77 -10.79 -20.07
N ASN A 138 14.74 -11.68 -21.06
CA ASN A 138 13.63 -12.60 -21.32
C ASN A 138 12.28 -11.87 -21.28
N SER A 139 12.10 -10.89 -22.18
CA SER A 139 10.84 -10.15 -22.29
C SER A 139 9.69 -11.16 -22.43
N ASP A 140 8.55 -10.86 -21.80
CA ASP A 140 7.31 -11.66 -21.88
C ASP A 140 7.29 -13.01 -21.11
N ILE A 141 8.37 -13.41 -20.44
CA ILE A 141 8.39 -14.60 -19.56
C ILE A 141 8.31 -14.18 -18.10
N GLU A 142 7.41 -14.75 -17.30
CA GLU A 142 7.36 -14.48 -15.86
C GLU A 142 8.68 -14.82 -15.17
N CYS A 143 9.16 -13.92 -14.30
CA CYS A 143 10.41 -14.10 -13.57
C CYS A 143 10.43 -15.43 -12.78
N SER A 144 9.26 -15.81 -12.21
CA SER A 144 9.10 -17.02 -11.41
C SER A 144 9.23 -18.34 -12.18
N MET A 145 9.23 -18.30 -13.50
CA MET A 145 9.46 -19.49 -14.34
C MET A 145 10.92 -19.96 -14.30
N CYS A 146 11.84 -19.04 -14.00
CA CYS A 146 13.28 -19.33 -13.91
C CYS A 146 13.86 -19.04 -12.52
N HIS A 147 13.31 -18.06 -11.78
CA HIS A 147 13.78 -17.68 -10.45
C HIS A 147 12.80 -18.12 -9.37
N ASN A 148 13.29 -18.66 -8.26
CA ASN A 148 12.45 -18.93 -7.09
C ASN A 148 12.28 -17.64 -6.25
N PRO A 149 11.08 -17.07 -6.09
CA PRO A 149 10.92 -15.83 -5.31
C PRO A 149 11.29 -15.95 -3.82
N HIS A 150 11.24 -17.16 -3.26
CA HIS A 150 11.68 -17.44 -1.88
C HIS A 150 13.18 -17.69 -1.77
N MET A 151 13.89 -17.83 -2.90
CA MET A 151 15.33 -17.97 -2.95
C MET A 151 15.84 -17.59 -4.34
N PRO A 152 15.85 -16.29 -4.67
CA PRO A 152 16.09 -15.81 -6.04
C PRO A 152 17.54 -16.00 -6.51
N ASN A 153 18.46 -16.37 -5.62
CA ASN A 153 19.84 -16.62 -5.99
C ASN A 153 19.93 -17.91 -6.83
N LEU A 154 20.45 -17.78 -8.05
CA LEU A 154 20.61 -18.88 -9.00
C LEU A 154 21.49 -20.00 -8.44
N ASP A 155 22.44 -19.68 -7.56
CA ASP A 155 23.37 -20.67 -7.00
C ASP A 155 22.69 -21.66 -6.05
N ALA A 156 21.65 -21.24 -5.32
CA ALA A 156 20.94 -22.12 -4.40
C ALA A 156 19.92 -23.04 -5.09
N SER A 157 19.61 -22.77 -6.36
CA SER A 157 18.82 -23.67 -7.21
C SER A 157 19.66 -24.77 -7.87
N LYS A 158 20.99 -24.62 -7.87
CA LYS A 158 21.94 -25.62 -8.39
C LYS A 158 22.47 -26.52 -7.27
N GLY A 159 21.56 -27.22 -6.61
CA GLY A 159 21.90 -28.37 -5.76
C GLY A 159 22.67 -28.02 -4.48
N GLY A 160 22.10 -28.40 -3.35
CA GLY A 160 22.93 -28.78 -2.22
C GLY A 160 23.99 -29.77 -2.70
N LYS A 161 25.25 -29.40 -2.51
CA LYS A 161 26.24 -30.32 -1.98
C LYS A 161 26.38 -30.01 -0.51
#